data_AF-A0A238JRF8-F1
#
_entry.id   AF-A0A238JRF8-F1
#
_cell.length_a   1.000
_cell.length_b   1.000
_cell.length_c   1.000
_cell.angle_alpha   90.00
_cell.angle_beta   90.00
_cell.angle_gamma   90.00
#
_symmetry.space_group_name_H-M   'P 1'
#
loop_
_entity.id
_entity.type
_entity.pdbx_description
1 polymer ?
#
loop_
_entity_poly.entity_id
_entity_poly.type
_entity_poly.pdbx_seq_one_letter_code
_entity_poly.pdbx_strand_id
1 'polypeptide(L)' 'MLNYVSFALLMAATAMGYQSLWGVLFLYWTIPNFYSGYAFLLSNVTRDEDPVLFWLIQIAWLVLGLVMVAADFFPSMA' A
#
# COMPACT_ATOMS: atom_id res chain seq x y z
N MET A 1 -13.98 -6.45 -15.82
CA MET A 1 -15.04 -6.43 -14.78
C MET A 1 -14.47 -6.60 -13.39
N LEU A 2 -13.58 -7.58 -13.14
CA LEU A 2 -12.98 -7.83 -11.81
C LEU A 2 -12.36 -6.58 -11.15
N ASN A 3 -11.55 -5.80 -11.86
CA ASN A 3 -10.92 -4.59 -11.30
C ASN A 3 -11.95 -3.56 -10.79
N TYR A 4 -13.06 -3.37 -11.51
CA TYR A 4 -14.11 -2.44 -11.10
C TYR A 4 -14.85 -2.95 -9.85
N VAL A 5 -15.07 -4.26 -9.74
CA VAL A 5 -15.67 -4.89 -8.56
C VAL A 5 -14.73 -4.77 -7.36
N SER A 6 -13.45 -5.10 -7.52
CA SER A 6 -12.44 -4.96 -6.46
C SER A 6 -12.34 -3.51 -5.98
N PHE A 7 -12.34 -2.55 -6.91
CA PHE A 7 -12.34 -1.13 -6.58
C PHE A 7 -13.60 -0.72 -5.80
N ALA A 8 -14.79 -1.13 -6.25
CA ALA A 8 -16.04 -0.83 -5.55
C ALA A 8 -16.06 -1.40 -4.12
N LEU A 9 -15.55 -2.63 -3.94
CA LEU A 9 -15.43 -3.25 -2.62
C LEU A 9 -14.45 -2.50 -1.71
N LEU A 10 -13.30 -2.06 -2.25
CA LEU A 10 -12.34 -1.23 -1.50
C LEU A 10 -12.95 0.10 -1.05
N MET A 11 -13.68 0.76 -1.95
CA MET A 11 -14.35 2.02 -1.62
C MET A 11 -15.44 1.83 -0.57
N ALA A 12 -16.24 0.76 -0.67
CA ALA A 12 -17.25 0.42 0.33
C ALA A 12 -16.63 0.14 1.70
N ALA A 13 -15.55 -0.67 1.74
CA ALA A 13 -14.82 -0.95 2.97
C ALA A 13 -14.26 0.32 3.62
N THR A 14 -13.69 1.21 2.81
CA THR A 14 -13.18 2.51 3.28
C THR A 14 -14.29 3.35 3.91
N ALA A 15 -15.46 3.40 3.27
CA ALA A 15 -16.63 4.15 3.77
C ALA A 15 -17.17 3.56 5.09
N MET A 16 -16.99 2.25 5.31
CA MET A 16 -17.34 1.56 6.56
C MET A 16 -16.24 1.68 7.64
N GLY A 17 -15.12 2.34 7.34
CA GLY A 17 -14.01 2.55 8.28
C GLY A 17 -12.96 1.45 8.29
N TYR A 18 -13.07 0.42 7.43
CA TYR A 18 -12.09 -0.67 7.34
C TYR A 18 -10.89 -0.24 6.50
N GLN A 19 -9.84 0.25 7.15
CA GLN A 19 -8.61 0.71 6.49
C GLN A 19 -7.63 -0.44 6.23
N SER A 20 -7.80 -1.58 6.88
CA SER A 20 -6.89 -2.73 6.75
C SER A 20 -6.79 -3.27 5.33
N LEU A 21 -7.86 -3.18 4.53
CA LEU A 21 -7.84 -3.65 3.14
C LEU A 21 -6.87 -2.84 2.26
N TRP A 22 -6.79 -1.53 2.49
CA TRP A 22 -5.75 -0.70 1.86
C TRP A 22 -4.37 -1.05 2.39
N GLY A 23 -4.26 -1.30 3.70
CA GLY A 23 -3.00 -1.72 4.30
C GLY A 23 -2.43 -3.00 3.69
N VAL A 24 -3.27 -4.02 3.52
CA VAL A 24 -2.91 -5.28 2.84
C VAL A 24 -2.49 -5.02 1.39
N LEU A 25 -3.16 -4.12 0.67
CA LEU A 25 -2.78 -3.73 -0.70
C LEU A 25 -1.39 -3.08 -0.76
N PHE A 26 -1.09 -2.14 0.15
CA PHE A 26 0.24 -1.53 0.23
C PHE A 26 1.33 -2.57 0.51
N LEU A 27 1.09 -3.50 1.43
CA LEU A 27 2.01 -4.60 1.71
C LEU A 27 2.16 -5.53 0.51
N TYR A 28 1.05 -5.89 -0.14
CA TYR A 28 1.04 -6.72 -1.33
C TYR A 28 1.86 -6.09 -2.45
N TRP A 29 1.73 -4.79 -2.69
CA TRP A 29 2.49 -4.07 -3.72
C TRP A 29 3.97 -3.91 -3.39
N THR A 30 4.33 -3.83 -2.11
CA THR A 30 5.73 -3.70 -1.68
C THR A 30 6.58 -4.90 -2.14
N ILE A 31 6.00 -6.11 -2.10
CA ILE A 31 6.68 -7.36 -2.49
C ILE A 31 7.14 -7.37 -3.96
N PRO A 32 6.26 -7.26 -4.98
CA PRO A 32 6.67 -7.24 -6.38
C PRO A 32 7.55 -6.02 -6.69
N ASN A 33 7.32 -4.86 -6.08
CA ASN A 33 8.19 -3.69 -6.25
C ASN A 33 9.63 -3.98 -5.81
N PHE A 34 9.79 -4.78 -4.74
CA PHE A 34 11.10 -5.18 -4.25
C PHE A 34 11.83 -6.10 -5.23
N TYR A 35 11.12 -7.04 -5.86
CA TYR A 35 11.72 -7.96 -6.83
C TYR A 35 11.94 -7.31 -8.19
N SER A 36 11.04 -6.45 -8.63
CA SER A 36 11.13 -5.76 -9.92
C SER A 36 12.17 -4.64 -9.91
N GLY A 37 12.39 -4.02 -8.75
CA GLY A 37 13.19 -2.79 -8.64
C GLY A 37 12.45 -1.54 -9.14
N TYR A 38 11.13 -1.65 -9.38
CA TYR A 38 10.28 -0.56 -9.82
C TYR A 38 9.25 -0.24 -8.73
N ALA A 39 9.12 1.04 -8.39
CA ALA A 39 8.08 1.54 -7.50
C ALA A 39 7.37 2.72 -8.15
N PHE A 40 6.05 2.83 -7.96
CA PHE A 40 5.26 3.96 -8.45
C PHE A 40 4.89 4.88 -7.29
N LEU A 41 5.17 6.18 -7.43
CA LEU A 41 4.72 7.21 -6.49
C LEU A 41 3.83 8.23 -7.20
N LEU A 42 4.44 9.14 -7.95
CA LEU A 42 3.78 10.03 -8.93
C LEU A 42 4.23 9.70 -10.36
N SER A 43 5.46 9.22 -10.48
CA SER A 43 6.06 8.63 -11.66
C SER A 43 6.65 7.27 -11.30
N ASN A 44 7.09 6.53 -12.31
CA ASN A 44 7.93 5.36 -12.08
C ASN A 44 9.27 5.80 -11.48
N VAL A 45 9.68 5.12 -10.42
CA VAL A 45 10.98 5.27 -9.76
C VAL A 45 11.65 3.90 -9.81
N THR A 46 12.88 3.86 -10.31
CA THR A 46 13.66 2.63 -10.41
C THR A 46 14.75 2.63 -9.35
N ARG A 47 15.09 1.44 -8.84
CA ARG A 47 16.19 1.27 -7.88
C ARG A 47 17.54 1.70 -8.46
N ASP A 48 17.73 1.52 -9.76
CA ASP A 48 19.02 1.78 -10.42
C ASP A 48 19.25 3.28 -10.70
N GLU A 49 18.18 4.04 -10.96
CA GLU A 49 18.29 5.49 -11.24
C GLU A 49 18.19 6.35 -9.96
N ASP A 50 17.25 6.03 -9.06
CA ASP A 50 17.05 6.76 -7.80
C ASP A 50 16.84 5.78 -6.63
N PRO A 51 17.93 5.16 -6.12
CA PRO A 51 17.87 4.14 -5.09
C PRO A 51 17.31 4.69 -3.77
N VAL A 52 17.62 5.95 -3.43
CA VAL A 52 17.18 6.55 -2.16
C VAL A 52 15.68 6.73 -2.17
N LEU A 53 15.12 7.33 -3.23
CA LEU A 53 13.69 7.51 -3.35
C LEU A 53 12.96 6.17 -3.43
N PHE A 54 13.50 5.19 -4.16
CA PHE A 54 12.96 3.83 -4.20
C PHE A 54 12.79 3.24 -2.80
N TRP A 55 13.84 3.27 -1.96
CA TRP A 55 13.77 2.73 -0.60
C TRP A 55 12.82 3.51 0.31
N LEU A 56 12.77 4.84 0.18
CA LEU A 56 11.82 5.66 0.93
C LEU A 56 10.37 5.29 0.60
N ILE A 57 10.07 5.06 -0.68
CA ILE A 57 8.74 4.59 -1.12
C ILE A 57 8.46 3.23 -0.47
N GLN A 58 9.39 2.27 -0.56
CA GLN A 58 9.17 0.93 -0.01
C GLN A 58 8.94 0.93 1.50
N ILE A 59 9.70 1.74 2.25
CA ILE A 59 9.51 1.91 3.69
C ILE A 59 8.16 2.56 3.96
N ALA A 60 7.79 3.61 3.22
CA ALA A 60 6.50 4.27 3.40
C ALA A 60 5.33 3.30 3.19
N TRP A 61 5.38 2.47 2.13
CA TRP A 61 4.33 1.50 1.82
C TRP A 61 4.26 0.39 2.87
N LEU A 62 5.41 -0.07 3.36
CA LEU A 62 5.47 -1.03 4.45
C LEU A 62 4.88 -0.46 5.75
N VAL A 63 5.31 0.73 6.16
CA VAL A 63 4.85 1.38 7.40
C VAL A 63 3.37 1.72 7.33
N LEU A 64 2.91 2.37 6.25
CA LEU A 64 1.49 2.68 6.05
C LEU A 64 0.66 1.41 5.99
N GLY A 65 1.15 0.39 5.27
CA GLY A 65 0.53 -0.92 5.19
C GLY A 65 0.28 -1.54 6.56
N LEU A 66 1.32 -1.60 7.39
CA LEU A 66 1.25 -2.14 8.74
C LEU A 66 0.34 -1.31 9.67
N VAL A 67 0.44 0.02 9.62
CA VAL A 67 -0.39 0.91 10.46
C VAL A 67 -1.86 0.78 10.10
N MET A 68 -2.22 0.76 8.82
CA MET A 68 -3.60 0.63 8.38
C MET A 68 -4.19 -0.74 8.70
N VAL A 69 -3.39 -1.81 8.60
CA VAL A 69 -3.80 -3.13 9.10
C VAL A 69 -4.02 -3.08 10.60
N ALA A 70 -3.06 -2.56 11.37
CA ALA A 70 -3.15 -2.50 12.82
C ALA A 70 -4.32 -1.64 13.32
N ALA A 71 -4.69 -0.57 12.61
CA ALA A 71 -5.78 0.33 12.98
C ALA A 71 -7.13 -0.40 13.14
N ASP A 72 -7.44 -1.36 12.26
CA ASP A 72 -8.70 -2.12 12.34
C ASP A 72 -8.68 -3.13 13.51
N PHE A 73 -7.51 -3.59 13.96
CA PHE A 73 -7.37 -4.52 15.09
C PHE A 73 -7.22 -3.82 16.44
N PHE A 74 -6.70 -2.60 16.45
CA PHE A 74 -6.43 -1.82 17.65
C PHE A 74 -6.98 -0.40 17.50
N PRO A 75 -8.32 -0.23 17.51
CA PRO A 75 -8.96 1.07 17.29
C PRO A 75 -8.62 2.11 18.37
N SER A 76 -8.02 1.71 19.50
CA SER A 76 -7.54 2.63 20.54
C SER A 76 -6.18 3.27 20.26
N MET A 77 -5.50 2.90 19.16
CA MET A 77 -4.22 3.50 18.74
C MET A 77 -4.37 4.57 17.64
N ALA A 78 -5.60 4.81 17.15
CA ALA A 78 -5.93 5.78 16.11
C ALA A 78 -6.44 7.11 16.66
#